data_AF-D2Z3N5-F1
#
_entry.id   AF-D2Z3N5-F1
#
_cell.length_a   1.000
_cell.length_b   1.000
_cell.length_c   1.000
_cell.angle_alpha   90.00
_cell.angle_beta   90.00
_cell.angle_gamma   90.00
#
_symmetry.space_group_name_H-M   'P 1'
#
loop_
_entity.id
_entity.type
_entity.pdbx_description
1 polymer ?
#
loop_
_entity_poly.entity_id
_entity_poly.type
_entity_poly.pdbx_seq_one_letter_code
_entity_poly.pdbx_strand_id
1 'polypeptide(L)'
;MPVTRTLHDVERWFLDMDAQTMVYRYLACKDVPSEVVEKAIDEAVAFGRSHHRPVDAEIFSAFVDTFFIDICHGPEWAIRKNDGAPSWIC
;
A
#
# COMPACT_ATOMS: atom_id res chain seq x y z
N MET A 1 25.29 6.75 5.92
CA MET A 1 24.04 7.51 5.63
C MET A 1 22.99 6.49 5.22
N PRO A 2 21.75 6.55 5.71
CA PRO A 2 20.72 5.64 5.21
C PRO A 2 20.56 5.89 3.71
N VAL A 3 20.64 4.83 2.92
CA VAL A 3 20.42 4.89 1.48
C VAL A 3 18.96 5.32 1.29
N THR A 4 18.74 6.52 0.78
CA THR A 4 17.40 7.02 0.46
C THR A 4 16.89 6.23 -0.74
N ARG A 5 15.94 5.33 -0.49
CA ARG A 5 15.20 4.60 -1.52
C ARG A 5 14.60 5.61 -2.52
N THR A 6 14.87 5.38 -3.80
CA THR A 6 14.25 6.13 -4.91
C THR A 6 13.34 5.20 -5.69
N LEU A 7 12.18 5.70 -6.12
CA LEU A 7 11.31 4.93 -6.99
C LEU A 7 12.00 4.65 -8.34
N HIS A 8 11.92 3.40 -8.80
CA HIS A 8 12.36 2.97 -10.12
C HIS A 8 11.38 3.46 -11.19
N ASP A 9 11.83 3.62 -12.43
CA ASP A 9 10.99 4.18 -13.52
C ASP A 9 9.72 3.36 -13.78
N VAL A 10 9.81 2.05 -13.60
CA VAL A 10 8.65 1.14 -13.66
C VAL A 10 7.63 1.45 -12.56
N GLU A 11 8.08 1.73 -11.34
CA GLU A 11 7.20 2.07 -10.21
C GLU A 11 6.54 3.43 -10.47
N ARG A 12 7.31 4.41 -10.97
CA ARG A 12 6.81 5.74 -11.34
C ARG A 12 5.78 5.72 -12.46
N TRP A 13 5.81 4.74 -13.37
CA TRP A 13 4.78 4.60 -14.39
C TRP A 13 3.43 4.27 -13.76
N PHE A 14 3.41 3.34 -12.80
CA PHE A 14 2.17 2.82 -12.21
C PHE A 14 1.70 3.58 -10.97
N LEU A 15 2.40 4.63 -10.56
CA LEU A 15 2.01 5.54 -9.49
C LEU A 15 1.84 6.94 -10.08
N ASP A 16 0.70 7.58 -9.82
CA ASP A 16 0.55 8.98 -10.20
C ASP A 16 1.43 9.91 -9.34
N MET A 17 1.45 11.21 -9.67
CA MET A 17 2.32 12.17 -8.99
C MET A 17 1.99 12.33 -7.50
N ASP A 18 0.71 12.19 -7.12
CA ASP A 18 0.27 12.34 -5.74
C ASP A 18 0.66 11.11 -4.92
N ALA A 19 0.49 9.91 -5.48
CA ALA A 19 0.95 8.65 -4.89
C ALA A 19 2.48 8.62 -4.74
N GLN A 20 3.23 9.06 -5.76
CA GLN A 20 4.69 9.18 -5.67
C GLN A 20 5.11 10.16 -4.55
N THR A 21 4.40 11.28 -4.41
CA THR A 21 4.64 12.25 -3.33
C THR A 21 4.39 11.62 -1.96
N MET A 22 3.33 10.83 -1.82
CA MET A 22 3.03 10.09 -0.59
C MET A 22 4.11 9.07 -0.24
N VAL A 23 4.61 8.30 -1.21
CA VAL A 23 5.74 7.37 -1.00
C VAL A 23 6.93 8.11 -0.37
N TYR A 24 7.36 9.22 -0.97
CA TYR A 24 8.50 9.97 -0.45
C TYR A 24 8.23 10.57 0.93
N ARG A 25 7.00 10.99 1.22
CA ARG A 25 6.61 11.44 2.57
C ARG A 25 6.75 10.30 3.59
N TYR A 26 6.24 9.11 3.29
CA TYR A 26 6.36 7.96 4.21
C TYR A 26 7.82 7.56 4.43
N LEU A 27 8.63 7.53 3.36
CA LEU A 27 10.07 7.23 3.45
C LEU A 27 10.84 8.29 4.26
N ALA A 28 10.44 9.56 4.19
CA ALA A 28 11.10 10.66 4.90
C ALA A 28 10.70 10.75 6.38
N CYS A 29 9.41 10.66 6.69
CA CYS A 29 8.89 10.85 8.04
C CYS A 29 9.09 9.63 8.94
N LYS A 30 9.22 8.42 8.37
CA LYS A 30 9.33 7.15 9.11
C LYS A 30 8.13 6.85 10.04
N ASP A 31 7.00 7.50 9.80
CA ASP A 31 5.73 7.22 10.51
C ASP A 31 5.21 5.81 10.18
N VAL A 32 5.55 5.32 8.99
CA VAL A 32 5.21 3.99 8.49
C VAL A 32 6.49 3.16 8.37
N PRO A 33 6.53 1.91 8.86
CA PRO A 33 7.66 1.01 8.67
C PRO A 33 8.01 0.87 7.19
N SER A 34 9.29 0.92 6.85
CA SER A 34 9.74 0.85 5.44
C SER A 34 9.23 -0.42 4.74
N GLU A 35 9.13 -1.53 5.45
CA GLU A 35 8.60 -2.80 4.91
C GLU A 35 7.14 -2.69 4.46
N VAL A 36 6.31 -1.90 5.16
CA VAL A 36 4.91 -1.62 4.76
C VAL A 36 4.89 -0.78 3.49
N VAL A 37 5.75 0.25 3.42
CA VAL A 37 5.82 1.14 2.25
C VAL A 37 6.28 0.37 1.02
N GLU A 38 7.32 -0.45 1.12
CA GLU A 38 7.80 -1.28 -0.01
C GLU A 38 6.73 -2.26 -0.47
N LYS A 39 6.04 -2.94 0.46
CA LYS A 39 4.94 -3.85 0.12
C LYS A 39 3.77 -3.12 -0.56
N ALA A 40 3.44 -1.90 -0.10
CA ALA A 40 2.43 -1.07 -0.74
C ALA A 40 2.84 -0.63 -2.15
N ILE A 41 4.12 -0.34 -2.40
CA ILE A 41 4.63 -0.02 -3.74
C ILE A 41 4.48 -1.25 -4.66
N ASP A 42 4.90 -2.43 -4.21
CA ASP A 42 4.79 -3.67 -5.00
C ASP A 42 3.32 -3.97 -5.37
N GLU A 43 2.42 -3.86 -4.41
CA GLU A 43 0.99 -4.09 -4.62
C GLU A 43 0.37 -3.03 -5.56
N ALA A 44 0.71 -1.76 -5.38
CA ALA A 44 0.24 -0.69 -6.25
C ALA A 44 0.70 -0.88 -7.71
N VAL A 45 1.94 -1.32 -7.91
CA VAL A 45 2.47 -1.63 -9.26
C VAL A 45 1.74 -2.84 -9.85
N ALA A 46 1.50 -3.89 -9.08
CA ALA A 46 0.75 -5.06 -9.53
C ALA A 46 -0.71 -4.71 -9.88
N PHE A 47 -1.36 -3.90 -9.05
CA PHE A 47 -2.70 -3.38 -9.28
C PHE A 47 -2.77 -2.49 -10.53
N GLY A 48 -1.83 -1.56 -10.67
CA GLY A 48 -1.79 -0.66 -11.82
C GLY A 48 -1.53 -1.39 -13.14
N ARG A 49 -0.73 -2.47 -13.11
CA ARG A 49 -0.52 -3.37 -14.25
C ARG A 49 -1.80 -4.12 -14.63
N SER A 50 -2.52 -4.68 -13.67
CA SER A 50 -3.73 -5.46 -13.94
C SER A 50 -4.91 -4.61 -14.43
N HIS A 51 -4.99 -3.36 -13.98
CA HIS A 51 -6.04 -2.42 -14.37
C HIS A 51 -5.65 -1.48 -15.51
N HIS A 52 -4.42 -1.63 -16.03
CA HIS A 52 -3.85 -0.77 -17.09
C HIS A 52 -3.96 0.73 -16.78
N ARG A 53 -3.83 1.12 -15.51
CA ARG A 53 -3.92 2.51 -15.06
C ARG A 53 -2.96 2.80 -13.91
N PRO A 54 -2.44 4.03 -13.77
CA PRO A 54 -1.68 4.41 -12.58
C PRO A 54 -2.59 4.40 -11.35
N VAL A 55 -1.99 4.12 -10.20
CA VAL A 55 -2.60 4.16 -8.88
C VAL A 55 -2.49 5.58 -8.33
N ASP A 56 -3.62 6.09 -7.83
CA ASP A 56 -3.69 7.38 -7.17
C ASP A 56 -3.32 7.30 -5.67
N ALA A 57 -3.19 8.47 -5.07
CA ALA A 57 -2.88 8.62 -3.65
C ALA A 57 -3.88 7.91 -2.73
N GLU A 58 -5.17 7.91 -3.08
CA GLU A 58 -6.24 7.32 -2.27
C GLU A 58 -6.08 5.79 -2.22
N ILE A 59 -5.97 5.15 -3.38
CA ILE A 59 -5.75 3.69 -3.47
C ILE A 59 -4.41 3.30 -2.85
N PHE A 60 -3.36 4.08 -3.08
CA PHE A 60 -2.06 3.82 -2.46
C PHE A 60 -2.14 3.87 -0.92
N SER A 61 -2.83 4.88 -0.37
CA SER A 61 -3.02 5.01 1.08
C SER A 61 -3.78 3.81 1.66
N ALA A 62 -4.77 3.27 0.94
CA ALA A 62 -5.51 2.10 1.37
C ALA A 62 -4.64 0.84 1.46
N PHE A 63 -3.68 0.64 0.54
CA PHE A 63 -2.70 -0.45 0.65
C PHE A 63 -1.81 -0.29 1.88
N VAL A 64 -1.30 0.93 2.11
CA VAL A 64 -0.46 1.23 3.28
C VAL A 64 -1.22 0.95 4.57
N ASP A 65 -2.44 1.46 4.71
CA ASP A 65 -3.28 1.23 5.89
C ASP A 65 -3.56 -0.26 6.10
N THR A 66 -3.92 -0.98 5.05
CA THR A 66 -4.20 -2.42 5.13
C THR A 66 -3.00 -3.19 5.67
N PHE A 67 -1.81 -2.95 5.10
CA PHE A 67 -0.59 -3.63 5.52
C PHE A 67 -0.09 -3.15 6.88
N PHE A 68 -0.31 -1.90 7.24
CA PHE A 68 0.03 -1.37 8.55
C PHE A 68 -0.83 -2.02 9.65
N ILE A 69 -2.13 -2.16 9.42
CA ILE A 69 -3.06 -2.84 10.34
C ILE A 69 -2.68 -4.33 10.46
N ASP A 70 -2.35 -5.00 9.34
CA ASP A 70 -1.86 -6.38 9.35
C ASP A 70 -0.64 -6.57 10.26
N ILE A 71 0.32 -5.65 10.22
CA ILE A 71 1.50 -5.71 11.11
C ILE A 71 1.10 -5.43 12.57
N CYS A 72 0.24 -4.45 12.80
CA CYS A 72 -0.14 -4.05 14.17
C CYS A 72 -1.00 -5.09 14.89
N HIS A 73 -1.89 -5.78 14.16
CA HIS A 73 -2.90 -6.64 14.76
C HIS A 73 -2.81 -8.12 14.35
N GLY A 74 -1.95 -8.46 13.38
CA GLY A 74 -1.81 -9.82 12.83
C GLY A 74 -3.01 -10.22 11.94
N PRO A 75 -2.85 -11.13 10.97
CA PRO A 75 -3.87 -11.41 9.94
C PRO A 75 -5.25 -11.86 10.48
N GLU A 76 -5.33 -12.27 11.75
CA GLU A 76 -6.58 -12.60 12.44
C GLU A 76 -7.52 -11.40 12.64
N TRP A 77 -7.01 -10.15 12.63
CA TRP A 77 -7.82 -8.96 12.82
C TRP A 77 -8.88 -8.80 11.72
N ALA A 78 -8.52 -9.14 10.48
CA ALA A 78 -9.39 -9.07 9.32
C ALA A 78 -10.48 -10.15 9.37
N ILE A 79 -10.13 -11.34 9.87
CA ILE A 79 -11.07 -12.47 10.03
C ILE A 79 -12.16 -12.11 11.05
N ARG A 80 -11.80 -11.59 12.22
CA ARG A 80 -12.77 -11.25 13.30
C ARG A 80 -13.71 -10.09 12.96
N LYS A 81 -13.37 -9.24 12.00
CA LYS A 81 -14.27 -8.17 11.51
C LYS A 81 -15.14 -8.60 10.34
N ASN A 82 -14.82 -9.72 9.69
CA ASN A 82 -15.63 -10.28 8.62
C ASN A 82 -16.82 -11.13 9.14
N ASP A 83 -16.90 -11.35 10.46
CA ASP A 83 -18.01 -12.02 11.15
C ASP A 83 -19.37 -11.28 11.01
N GLY A 84 -19.37 -10.09 10.40
CA GLY A 84 -20.56 -9.34 10.01
C GLY A 84 -21.03 -9.57 8.56
N ALA A 85 -20.34 -10.39 7.75
CA ALA A 85 -20.80 -10.74 6.43
C ALA A 85 -22.05 -11.64 6.54
N PRO A 86 -23.19 -11.28 5.93
CA PRO A 86 -24.41 -12.05 6.09
C PRO A 86 -24.27 -13.40 5.38
N SER A 87 -24.67 -14.46 6.08
CA SER A 87 -24.43 -15.88 5.77
C SER A 87 -25.17 -16.45 4.55
N TRP A 88 -25.67 -15.62 3.64
CA TRP A 88 -26.43 -16.06 2.46
C TRP A 88 -25.63 -16.11 1.16
N ILE A 89 -24.30 -15.91 1.22
CA ILE A 89 -23.39 -16.27 0.12
C ILE A 89 -22.75 -17.63 0.45
N CYS A 90 -23.56 -18.68 0.45
CA CYS A 90 -23.18 -20.09 0.40
C CYS A 90 -24.25 -20.83 -0.41
#